data_AF-A0A520XL28-F1
#
_entry.id   AF-A0A520XL28-F1
#
_cell.length_a   1.000
_cell.length_b   1.000
_cell.length_c   1.000
_cell.angle_alpha   90.00
_cell.angle_beta   90.00
_cell.angle_gamma   90.00
#
_symmetry.space_group_name_H-M   'P 1'
#
loop_
_entity.id
_entity.type
_entity.pdbx_description
1 polymer ?
#
loop_
_entity_poly.entity_id
_entity_poly.type
_entity_poly.pdbx_seq_one_letter_code
_entity_poly.pdbx_strand_id
1 'polypeptide(L)'
;MTSDAQISPKAQEFMANFPTDERRANFDKIDQLREMTREFYTAASERAIERHQLELSEIELGGIECDRIVSKVGGTAGGHLFYIFGGAFIVGDPFSDLPIIGA
;
A
#
# COMPACT_ATOMS: atom_id res chain seq x y z
N MET A 1 -24.72 -19.06 -10.99
CA MET A 1 -24.90 -17.60 -10.99
C MET A 1 -24.83 -17.15 -9.54
N THR A 2 -23.62 -16.86 -9.08
CA THR A 2 -23.35 -16.44 -7.70
C THR A 2 -23.90 -15.03 -7.49
N SER A 3 -24.65 -14.85 -6.40
CA SER A 3 -25.33 -13.62 -6.01
C SER A 3 -24.43 -12.39 -6.11
N ASP A 4 -24.86 -11.42 -6.90
CA ASP A 4 -24.29 -10.07 -6.96
C ASP A 4 -24.36 -9.43 -5.58
N ALA A 5 -23.28 -9.49 -4.81
CA ALA A 5 -23.11 -8.57 -3.71
C ALA A 5 -23.05 -7.17 -4.33
N GLN A 6 -24.15 -6.41 -4.23
CA GLN A 6 -24.19 -5.03 -4.72
C GLN A 6 -23.10 -4.23 -4.01
N ILE A 7 -22.06 -3.85 -4.76
CA ILE A 7 -21.02 -2.94 -4.29
C ILE A 7 -21.61 -1.56 -3.98
N SER A 8 -21.08 -0.88 -2.96
CA SER A 8 -21.63 0.40 -2.49
C SER A 8 -21.62 1.49 -3.60
N PRO A 9 -22.49 2.52 -3.53
CA PRO A 9 -22.50 3.60 -4.53
C PRO A 9 -21.14 4.28 -4.70
N LYS A 10 -20.38 4.46 -3.61
CA LYS A 10 -19.02 5.01 -3.67
C LYS A 10 -18.05 4.10 -4.40
N ALA A 11 -18.16 2.78 -4.20
CA ALA A 11 -17.35 1.83 -4.94
C ALA A 11 -17.71 1.82 -6.42
N GLN A 12 -19.00 1.95 -6.77
CA GLN A 12 -19.44 2.06 -8.16
C GLN A 12 -18.88 3.32 -8.83
N GLU A 13 -18.98 4.47 -8.16
CA GLU A 13 -18.43 5.75 -8.64
C GLU A 13 -16.92 5.69 -8.82
N PHE A 14 -16.20 5.09 -7.86
CA PHE A 14 -14.77 4.87 -7.98
C PHE A 14 -14.44 4.01 -9.21
N MET A 15 -15.10 2.86 -9.38
CA MET A 15 -14.85 1.96 -10.51
C MET A 15 -15.16 2.61 -11.86
N ALA A 16 -16.19 3.45 -11.93
CA ALA A 16 -16.56 4.15 -13.17
C ALA A 16 -15.52 5.19 -13.60
N ASN A 17 -14.75 5.74 -12.66
CA ASN A 17 -13.76 6.77 -12.92
C ASN A 17 -12.31 6.25 -12.80
N PHE A 18 -12.13 4.98 -12.46
CA PHE A 18 -10.79 4.44 -12.26
C PHE A 18 -10.07 4.33 -13.61
N PRO A 19 -8.89 4.96 -13.78
CA PRO A 19 -8.16 4.89 -15.03
C PRO A 19 -7.72 3.46 -15.31
N THR A 20 -7.98 2.98 -16.53
CA THR A 20 -7.48 1.68 -17.00
C THR A 20 -6.26 1.89 -17.88
N ASP A 21 -5.26 1.03 -17.69
CA ASP A 21 -4.07 0.97 -18.54
C ASP A 21 -3.86 -0.48 -18.98
N GLU A 22 -3.95 -0.71 -20.29
CA GLU A 22 -3.75 -2.04 -20.88
C GLU A 22 -2.29 -2.28 -21.31
N ARG A 23 -1.39 -1.31 -21.08
CA ARG A 23 0.02 -1.47 -21.41
C ARG A 23 0.62 -2.60 -20.59
N ARG A 24 1.32 -3.50 -21.28
CA ARG A 24 2.11 -4.54 -20.62
C ARG A 24 3.33 -3.91 -19.95
N ALA A 25 3.70 -4.44 -18.79
CA ALA A 25 4.94 -4.07 -18.14
C ALA A 25 6.14 -4.36 -19.07
N ASN A 26 7.01 -3.37 -19.24
CA ASN A 26 8.28 -3.54 -19.91
C ASN A 26 9.38 -3.76 -18.86
N PHE A 27 9.84 -5.00 -18.74
CA PHE A 27 10.84 -5.39 -17.75
C PHE A 27 12.24 -4.83 -18.02
N ASP A 28 12.54 -4.39 -19.25
CA ASP A 28 13.81 -3.71 -19.56
C ASP A 28 13.93 -2.35 -18.85
N LYS A 29 12.82 -1.84 -18.31
CA LYS A 29 12.73 -0.56 -17.60
C LYS A 29 12.20 -0.75 -16.17
N ILE A 30 12.50 -1.89 -15.54
CA ILE A 30 11.96 -2.25 -14.22
C ILE A 30 12.23 -1.19 -13.15
N ASP A 31 13.40 -0.56 -13.15
CA ASP A 31 13.72 0.47 -12.14
C ASP A 31 12.87 1.73 -12.34
N GLN A 32 12.62 2.13 -13.59
CA GLN A 32 11.70 3.23 -13.90
C GLN A 32 10.27 2.87 -13.48
N LEU A 33 9.85 1.62 -13.68
CA LEU A 33 8.54 1.14 -13.24
C LEU A 33 8.40 1.21 -11.72
N ARG A 34 9.45 0.84 -10.97
CA ARG A 34 9.47 0.93 -9.50
C ARG A 34 9.40 2.37 -9.02
N GLU A 35 10.20 3.26 -9.61
CA GLU A 35 10.20 4.69 -9.27
C GLU A 35 8.84 5.33 -9.54
N MET A 36 8.28 5.11 -10.73
CA MET A 36 6.94 5.60 -11.08
C MET A 36 5.85 5.07 -10.14
N THR A 37 5.96 3.80 -9.73
CA THR A 37 5.00 3.21 -8.79
C THR A 37 5.10 3.89 -7.43
N ARG A 38 6.32 4.07 -6.90
CA ARG A 38 6.54 4.77 -5.64
C ARG A 38 6.00 6.20 -5.71
N GLU A 39 6.35 6.96 -6.75
CA GLU A 39 5.86 8.33 -6.96
C GLU A 39 4.33 8.41 -6.97
N PHE A 40 3.67 7.46 -7.63
CA PHE A 40 2.21 7.38 -7.68
C PHE A 40 1.59 7.25 -6.27
N TYR A 41 2.20 6.47 -5.38
CA TYR A 41 1.69 6.26 -4.02
C TYR A 41 2.20 7.27 -2.99
N THR A 42 3.26 8.04 -3.26
CA THR A 42 3.88 8.97 -2.30
C THR A 42 2.86 9.87 -1.61
N ALA A 43 2.03 10.58 -2.39
CA ALA A 43 1.08 11.53 -1.80
C ALA A 43 0.03 10.85 -0.91
N ALA A 44 -0.39 9.62 -1.24
CA ALA A 44 -1.33 8.87 -0.40
C ALA A 44 -0.65 8.38 0.89
N SER A 45 0.60 7.96 0.78
CA SER A 45 1.40 7.44 1.89
C SER A 45 1.74 8.55 2.89
N GLU A 46 2.14 9.72 2.42
CA GLU A 46 2.34 10.92 3.26
C GLU A 46 1.08 11.32 4.02
N ARG A 47 -0.08 11.30 3.35
CA ARG A 47 -1.38 11.55 4.01
C ARG A 47 -1.69 10.49 5.07
N ALA A 48 -1.32 9.23 4.86
CA ALA A 48 -1.51 8.18 5.86
C ALA A 48 -0.62 8.44 7.09
N ILE A 49 0.65 8.81 6.88
CA ILE A 49 1.58 9.18 7.96
C ILE A 49 1.01 10.33 8.80
N GLU A 50 0.56 11.41 8.17
CA GLU A 50 0.00 12.56 8.87
C GLU A 50 -1.29 12.20 9.62
N ARG A 51 -2.24 11.57 8.91
CA ARG A 51 -3.57 11.23 9.46
C ARG A 51 -3.50 10.27 10.65
N HIS A 52 -2.62 9.28 10.56
CA HIS A 52 -2.50 8.21 11.57
C HIS A 52 -1.25 8.39 12.46
N GLN A 53 -0.57 9.54 12.36
CA GLN A 53 0.63 9.86 13.14
C GLN A 53 1.63 8.68 13.20
N LEU A 54 1.92 8.12 12.02
CA LEU A 54 2.71 6.91 11.91
C LEU A 54 4.16 7.20 12.29
N GLU A 55 4.72 6.34 13.14
CA GLU A 55 6.15 6.24 13.38
C GLU A 55 6.71 5.10 12.54
N LEU A 56 7.71 5.42 11.73
CA LEU A 56 8.40 4.49 10.85
C LEU A 56 9.82 4.29 11.39
N SER A 57 10.25 3.04 11.51
CA SER A 57 11.59 2.68 11.96
C SER A 57 12.04 1.39 11.30
N GLU A 58 13.30 1.28 10.93
CA GLU A 58 13.88 0.03 10.43
C GLU A 58 14.20 -0.90 11.62
N ILE A 59 13.91 -2.19 11.45
CA ILE A 59 14.26 -3.26 12.37
C ILE A 59 14.83 -4.43 11.60
N GLU A 60 15.61 -5.29 12.27
CA GLU A 60 16.08 -6.56 11.70
C GLU A 60 15.35 -7.73 12.36
N LEU A 61 14.79 -8.62 11.55
CA LEU A 61 14.15 -9.86 12.01
C LEU A 61 14.79 -11.05 11.30
N GLY A 62 15.60 -11.83 12.03
CA GLY A 62 16.25 -13.03 11.48
C GLY A 62 17.17 -12.75 10.28
N GLY A 63 17.87 -11.60 10.29
CA GLY A 63 18.75 -11.19 9.20
C GLY A 63 18.04 -10.49 8.03
N ILE A 64 16.73 -10.21 8.15
CA ILE A 64 15.94 -9.51 7.12
C ILE A 64 15.59 -8.11 7.63
N GLU A 65 15.95 -7.09 6.85
CA GLU A 65 15.53 -5.70 7.09
C GLU A 65 14.02 -5.58 6.90
N CYS A 66 13.35 -4.98 7.89
CA CYS A 66 11.90 -4.83 7.93
C CYS A 66 11.55 -3.42 8.41
N ASP A 67 10.47 -2.87 7.87
CA ASP A 67 9.91 -1.61 8.37
C ASP A 67 8.92 -1.89 9.50
N ARG A 68 9.23 -1.34 10.69
CA ARG A 68 8.31 -1.28 11.81
C ARG A 68 7.50 0.00 11.73
N ILE A 69 6.20 -0.18 11.57
CA ILE A 69 5.21 0.89 11.45
C ILE A 69 4.33 0.86 12.69
N VAL A 70 4.18 2.01 13.35
CA VAL A 70 3.35 2.16 14.55
C VAL A 70 2.47 3.38 14.45
N SER A 71 1.16 3.20 14.57
CA SER A 71 0.25 4.33 14.74
C SER A 71 0.32 4.87 16.17
N LYS A 72 0.47 6.20 16.32
CA LYS A 72 0.36 6.89 17.61
C LYS A 72 -1.08 7.23 17.98
N VAL A 73 -2.00 7.10 17.03
CA VAL A 73 -3.43 7.36 17.24
C VAL A 73 -4.22 6.06 17.11
N GLY A 74 -4.94 5.69 18.17
CA GLY A 74 -5.66 4.42 18.21
C GLY A 74 -5.59 3.75 19.57
N GLY A 75 -6.36 2.67 19.74
CA GLY A 75 -6.48 1.93 21.00
C GLY A 75 -5.26 1.06 21.33
N THR A 76 -5.39 0.20 22.33
CA THR A 76 -4.34 -0.76 22.72
C THR A 76 -4.23 -1.88 21.68
N ALA A 77 -3.03 -2.06 21.13
CA ALA A 77 -2.72 -3.17 20.22
C ALA A 77 -2.87 -4.52 20.94
N GLY A 78 -3.66 -5.42 20.35
CA GLY A 78 -3.84 -6.80 20.83
C GLY A 78 -2.79 -7.79 20.29
N GLY A 79 -1.86 -7.32 19.44
CA GLY A 79 -0.85 -8.14 18.79
C GLY A 79 -0.07 -7.38 17.71
N HIS A 80 0.70 -8.12 16.92
CA HIS A 80 1.48 -7.59 15.79
C HIS A 80 0.90 -8.08 14.46
N LEU A 81 0.84 -7.19 13.47
CA LEU A 81 0.59 -7.56 12.08
C LEU A 81 1.94 -7.72 11.37
N PHE A 82 2.23 -8.93 10.90
CA PHE A 82 3.32 -9.14 9.96
C PHE A 82 2.76 -9.03 8.54
N TYR A 83 3.13 -7.95 7.85
CA TYR A 83 2.60 -7.62 6.54
C TYR A 83 3.64 -7.84 5.45
N ILE A 84 3.20 -8.42 4.33
CA ILE A 84 3.99 -8.62 3.12
C ILE A 84 3.34 -7.76 2.03
N PHE A 85 4.07 -6.76 1.56
CA PHE A 85 3.55 -5.80 0.58
C PHE A 85 3.28 -6.44 -0.78
N GLY A 86 2.37 -5.81 -1.52
CA GLY A 86 1.96 -6.24 -2.85
C GLY A 86 2.98 -5.87 -3.94
N GLY A 87 2.52 -5.82 -5.19
CA GLY A 87 3.35 -5.37 -6.33
C GLY A 87 3.86 -6.47 -7.26
N ALA A 88 3.19 -7.62 -7.27
CA ALA A 88 3.39 -8.69 -8.24
C ALA A 88 4.85 -9.18 -8.37
N PHE A 89 5.60 -9.15 -7.26
CA PHE A 89 7.03 -9.50 -7.19
C PHE A 89 7.97 -8.59 -7.99
N ILE A 90 7.48 -7.48 -8.55
CA ILE A 90 8.23 -6.60 -9.46
C ILE A 90 8.41 -5.23 -8.82
N VAL A 91 7.33 -4.70 -8.23
CA VAL A 91 7.25 -3.39 -7.57
C VAL A 91 6.77 -3.55 -6.14
N GLY A 92 6.57 -2.43 -5.45
CA GLY A 92 6.09 -2.39 -4.07
C GLY A 92 7.24 -2.21 -3.08
N ASP A 93 6.94 -1.50 -2.02
CA ASP A 93 7.76 -1.35 -0.83
C ASP A 93 6.84 -1.03 0.36
N PRO A 94 7.31 -1.14 1.62
CA PRO A 94 6.44 -0.88 2.77
C PRO A 94 5.86 0.53 2.81
N PHE A 95 6.58 1.53 2.27
CA PHE A 95 6.12 2.92 2.20
C PHE A 95 4.92 3.07 1.26
N SER A 96 4.96 2.45 0.09
CA SER A 96 3.91 2.54 -0.94
C SER A 96 2.59 1.91 -0.49
N ASP A 97 2.64 0.96 0.45
CA ASP A 97 1.47 0.27 1.00
C ASP A 97 0.93 0.93 2.30
N LEU A 98 1.53 2.02 2.78
CA LEU A 98 1.02 2.78 3.94
C LEU A 98 -0.46 3.20 3.85
N PRO A 99 -1.04 3.52 2.66
CA PRO A 99 -2.48 3.77 2.56
C PRO A 99 -3.37 2.58 2.94
N ILE A 100 -2.80 1.37 2.96
CA ILE A 100 -3.48 0.12 3.31
C ILE A 100 -3.20 -0.24 4.78
N ILE A 101 -1.93 -0.23 5.18
CA ILE A 101 -1.49 -0.76 6.49
C ILE A 101 -1.38 0.29 7.60
N GLY A 102 -1.33 1.57 7.23
CA GLY A 102 -1.22 2.68 8.17
C GLY A 102 -2.54 3.09 8.82
N ALA A 103 -3.64 2.36 8.57
CA ALA A 103 -4.99 2.72 9.01
C ALA A 103 -5.30 2.34 10.47
#